data_AF-F4CDI2-F1
#
_entry.id   AF-F4CDI2-F1
#
_cell.length_a   1.000
_cell.length_b   1.000
_cell.length_c   1.000
_cell.angle_alpha   90.00
_cell.angle_beta   90.00
_cell.angle_gamma   90.00
#
_symmetry.space_group_name_H-M   'P 1'
#
loop_
_entity.id
_entity.type
_entity.pdbx_description
1 polymer ?
#
loop_
_entity_poly.entity_id
_entity_poly.type
_entity_poly.pdbx_seq_one_letter_code
_entity_poly.pdbx_strand_id
1 'polypeptide(L)'
;MGDKNDLPVSKLTQMKTACAHASFINWKNFIQMKKTLLVVCILLGALSLNLQAQTLTEKNNSPEDPDNLAKEYFSQIMGIAASATTNTKLYQFVYDWIGTPYRLGGKTKKGIDCSKFAYELYEKVFNTSIGNNSRNIYTQVDPINKNELKPGDLVFFKIRSRSITHVGVYLGDRKFAHASTSRGVMISNLDEAYWKRYYFNGGRMSLKAQNENASEEEDVLHLN
;
A
#
# COMPACT_ATOMS: atom_id res chain seq x y z
N MET A 1 -78.93 64.72 39.66
CA MET A 1 -78.27 65.24 38.44
C MET A 1 -76.80 65.45 38.78
N GLY A 2 -75.84 64.69 38.25
CA GLY A 2 -75.46 64.64 36.83
C GLY A 2 -74.66 65.93 36.56
N ASP A 3 -73.37 65.89 36.22
CA ASP A 3 -72.83 65.21 35.05
C ASP A 3 -71.29 65.06 35.14
N LYS A 4 -70.78 63.96 34.58
CA LYS A 4 -69.34 63.66 34.43
C LYS A 4 -68.97 64.03 32.99
N ASN A 5 -68.01 64.93 32.80
CA ASN A 5 -67.50 65.25 31.46
C ASN A 5 -66.19 64.53 31.15
N ASP A 6 -66.25 63.84 30.03
CA ASP A 6 -65.29 62.93 29.43
C ASP A 6 -64.03 63.61 28.89
N LEU A 7 -62.91 62.88 29.00
CA LEU A 7 -61.64 63.20 28.37
C LEU A 7 -61.66 62.80 26.87
N PRO A 8 -61.05 63.59 25.97
CA PRO A 8 -61.18 63.41 24.53
C PRO A 8 -60.43 62.19 24.01
N VAL A 9 -61.18 61.35 23.29
CA VAL A 9 -60.83 60.03 22.71
C VAL A 9 -59.67 60.08 21.69
N SER A 10 -59.17 61.26 21.32
CA SER A 10 -58.17 61.45 20.25
C SER A 10 -56.71 61.18 20.67
N LYS A 11 -56.38 61.21 21.97
CA LYS A 11 -55.02 60.94 22.47
C LYS A 11 -54.69 59.45 22.62
N LEU A 12 -55.68 58.58 22.77
CA LEU A 12 -55.47 57.13 22.92
C LEU A 12 -55.09 56.42 21.61
N THR A 13 -55.45 57.00 20.46
CA THR A 13 -55.19 56.40 19.15
C THR A 13 -53.76 56.63 18.68
N GLN A 14 -53.14 57.77 19.00
CA GLN A 14 -51.74 58.04 18.60
C GLN A 14 -50.69 57.23 19.37
N MET A 15 -50.94 56.87 20.64
CA MET A 15 -50.00 56.06 21.42
C MET A 15 -49.98 54.57 21.03
N LYS A 16 -51.08 54.02 20.51
CA LYS A 16 -51.12 52.60 20.08
C LYS A 16 -50.35 52.35 18.78
N THR A 17 -50.29 53.32 17.87
CA THR A 17 -49.55 53.21 16.60
C THR A 17 -48.02 53.28 16.75
N ALA A 18 -47.50 54.00 17.75
CA ALA A 18 -46.06 54.11 17.98
C ALA A 18 -45.44 52.81 18.55
N CYS A 19 -46.14 52.11 19.45
CA CYS A 19 -45.67 50.84 20.02
C CYS A 19 -45.64 49.69 19.02
N ALA A 20 -46.55 49.66 18.03
CA ALA A 20 -46.55 48.64 16.99
C ALA A 20 -45.39 48.81 15.99
N HIS A 21 -44.96 50.06 15.73
CA HIS A 21 -43.86 50.36 14.81
C HIS A 21 -42.48 49.97 15.38
N ALA A 22 -42.23 50.21 16.67
CA ALA A 22 -40.98 49.85 17.33
C ALA A 22 -40.76 48.32 17.40
N SER A 23 -41.84 47.56 17.59
CA SER A 23 -41.83 46.09 17.64
C SER A 23 -41.52 45.45 16.27
N PHE A 24 -41.96 46.08 15.18
CA PHE A 24 -41.77 45.55 13.81
C PHE A 24 -40.34 45.79 13.27
N ILE A 25 -39.72 46.92 13.64
CA ILE A 25 -38.32 47.24 13.29
C ILE A 25 -37.35 46.29 14.01
N ASN A 26 -37.58 46.01 15.29
CA ASN A 26 -36.77 45.07 16.06
C ASN A 26 -36.86 43.63 15.51
N TRP A 27 -38.04 43.19 15.08
CA TRP A 27 -38.21 41.87 14.46
C TRP A 27 -37.50 41.75 13.10
N LYS A 28 -37.58 42.78 12.25
CA LYS A 28 -36.86 42.81 10.97
C LYS A 28 -35.33 42.79 11.17
N ASN A 29 -34.81 43.56 12.12
CA ASN A 29 -33.38 43.56 12.44
C ASN A 29 -32.93 42.23 13.06
N PHE A 30 -33.76 41.60 13.86
CA PHE A 30 -33.50 40.28 14.43
C PHE A 30 -33.46 39.16 13.37
N ILE A 31 -34.37 39.20 12.39
CA ILE A 31 -34.33 38.29 11.24
C ILE A 31 -33.10 38.54 10.36
N GLN A 32 -32.77 39.81 10.10
CA GLN A 32 -31.58 40.16 9.31
C GLN A 32 -30.30 39.69 10.01
N MET A 33 -30.18 39.91 11.32
CA MET A 33 -29.02 39.46 12.10
C MET A 33 -28.86 37.94 12.12
N LYS A 34 -29.96 37.17 12.18
CA LYS A 34 -29.91 35.70 12.07
C LYS A 34 -29.45 35.22 10.70
N LYS A 35 -29.87 35.89 9.61
CA LYS A 35 -29.40 35.59 8.25
C LYS A 35 -27.91 35.87 8.08
N THR A 36 -27.44 37.02 8.58
CA THR A 36 -26.01 37.37 8.55
C THR A 36 -25.18 36.40 9.37
N LEU A 37 -25.65 36.00 10.56
CA LEU A 37 -24.98 35.01 11.42
C LEU A 37 -24.87 33.64 10.73
N LEU A 38 -25.93 33.20 10.06
CA LEU A 38 -25.96 31.91 9.36
C LEU A 38 -25.00 31.90 8.15
N VAL A 39 -24.90 33.01 7.41
CA VAL A 39 -23.92 33.16 6.31
C VAL A 39 -22.48 33.20 6.82
N VAL A 40 -22.20 33.88 7.95
CA VAL A 40 -20.87 33.91 8.57
C VAL A 40 -20.45 32.52 9.06
N CYS A 41 -21.37 31.74 9.63
CA CYS A 41 -21.09 30.35 10.04
C CYS A 41 -20.74 29.44 8.84
N ILE A 42 -21.40 29.60 7.70
CA ILE A 42 -21.09 28.84 6.48
C ILE A 42 -19.72 29.24 5.92
N LEU A 43 -19.37 30.53 5.93
CA LEU A 43 -18.07 31.01 5.48
C LEU A 43 -16.91 30.58 6.40
N LEU A 44 -17.14 30.56 7.72
CA LEU A 44 -16.17 30.02 8.70
C LEU A 44 -16.01 28.50 8.58
N GLY A 45 -17.10 27.76 8.31
CA GLY A 45 -17.05 26.32 8.06
C GLY A 45 -16.35 25.93 6.75
N ALA A 46 -16.45 26.78 5.72
CA ALA A 46 -15.71 26.58 4.47
C ALA A 46 -14.21 26.90 4.60
N LEU A 47 -13.83 27.75 5.57
CA LEU A 47 -12.42 28.08 5.84
C LEU A 47 -11.70 26.96 6.62
N SER A 48 -12.43 26.17 7.43
CA SER A 48 -11.88 25.03 8.15
C SER A 48 -11.82 23.72 7.34
N LEU A 49 -12.54 23.62 6.21
CA LEU A 49 -12.47 22.44 5.33
C LEU A 49 -11.26 22.44 4.37
N ASN A 50 -10.59 23.58 4.19
CA ASN A 50 -9.41 23.67 3.32
C ASN A 50 -8.07 23.46 4.06
N LEU A 51 -8.10 23.29 5.39
CA LEU A 51 -6.88 23.14 6.20
C LEU A 51 -6.56 21.69 6.62
N GLN A 52 -7.41 20.73 6.26
CA GLN A 52 -7.20 19.30 6.55
C GLN A 52 -6.97 18.44 5.30
N ALA A 53 -6.98 19.03 4.10
CA ALA A 53 -6.62 18.31 2.88
C ALA A 53 -5.09 18.17 2.68
N GLN A 54 -4.28 18.90 3.46
CA GLN A 54 -2.82 18.96 3.29
C GLN A 54 -2.02 18.32 4.43
N THR A 55 -2.66 17.83 5.50
CA THR A 55 -1.96 17.29 6.68
C THR A 55 -1.76 15.77 6.67
N LEU A 56 -2.23 15.05 5.64
CA LEU A 56 -2.00 13.60 5.48
C LEU A 56 -0.86 13.25 4.51
N THR A 57 -0.29 14.23 3.80
CA THR A 57 0.79 14.01 2.81
C THR A 57 2.17 14.48 3.26
N GLU A 58 2.31 15.07 4.45
CA GLU A 58 3.59 15.52 5.00
C GLU A 58 3.98 14.77 6.29
N LYS A 59 4.20 13.46 6.20
CA LYS A 59 5.06 12.79 7.18
C LYS A 59 6.05 11.86 6.50
N ASN A 60 7.25 12.40 6.30
CA ASN A 60 8.54 11.74 6.02
C ASN A 60 8.73 11.11 4.62
N ASN A 61 8.83 11.95 3.59
CA ASN A 61 9.51 11.55 2.34
C ASN A 61 10.83 12.33 2.23
N SER A 62 11.86 11.86 2.96
CA SER A 62 13.23 12.13 2.52
C SER A 62 13.45 11.30 1.24
N PRO A 63 13.86 11.90 0.12
CA PRO A 63 14.10 11.18 -1.15
C PRO A 63 15.21 10.12 -1.07
N GLU A 64 15.93 10.05 0.05
CA GLU A 64 17.11 9.18 0.25
C GLU A 64 16.85 7.99 1.18
N ASP A 65 15.65 7.82 1.73
CA ASP A 65 15.30 6.62 2.49
C ASP A 65 15.23 5.41 1.53
N PRO A 66 16.06 4.36 1.70
CA PRO A 66 16.06 3.18 0.83
C PRO A 66 14.67 2.56 0.65
N ASP A 67 13.88 2.58 1.72
CA ASP A 67 12.52 2.03 1.73
C ASP A 67 11.58 2.84 0.81
N ASN A 68 11.82 4.14 0.63
CA ASN A 68 11.02 5.00 -0.25
C ASN A 68 11.40 4.81 -1.72
N LEU A 69 12.69 4.59 -2.02
CA LEU A 69 13.16 4.32 -3.39
C LEU A 69 12.61 3.00 -3.93
N ALA A 70 12.65 1.93 -3.13
CA ALA A 70 12.04 0.66 -3.53
C ALA A 70 10.53 0.82 -3.76
N LYS A 71 9.81 1.52 -2.86
CA LYS A 71 8.38 1.78 -3.03
C LYS A 71 8.06 2.52 -4.32
N GLU A 72 8.82 3.56 -4.67
CA GLU A 72 8.62 4.31 -5.92
C GLU A 72 8.88 3.43 -7.14
N TYR A 73 10.00 2.71 -7.16
CA TYR A 73 10.36 1.78 -8.23
C TYR A 73 9.25 0.73 -8.46
N PHE A 74 8.76 0.09 -7.40
CA PHE A 74 7.69 -0.90 -7.53
C PHE A 74 6.34 -0.27 -7.84
N SER A 75 6.05 0.96 -7.40
CA SER A 75 4.82 1.67 -7.81
C SER A 75 4.80 1.88 -9.32
N GLN A 76 5.93 2.27 -9.92
CA GLN A 76 6.05 2.48 -11.36
C GLN A 76 5.96 1.16 -12.14
N ILE A 77 6.64 0.11 -11.69
CA ILE A 77 6.67 -1.18 -12.39
C ILE A 77 5.34 -1.92 -12.24
N MET A 78 4.76 -1.93 -11.03
CA MET A 78 3.58 -2.74 -10.69
C MET A 78 2.26 -1.99 -10.93
N GLY A 79 2.26 -0.67 -11.04
CA GLY A 79 1.03 0.13 -11.26
C GLY A 79 0.06 0.11 -10.08
N ILE A 80 0.54 -0.20 -8.87
CA ILE A 80 -0.26 -0.29 -7.64
C ILE A 80 0.30 0.69 -6.62
N ALA A 81 -0.56 1.37 -5.86
CA ALA A 81 -0.15 2.24 -4.76
C ALA A 81 0.69 1.45 -3.74
N ALA A 82 1.90 1.91 -3.45
CA ALA A 82 2.86 1.30 -2.52
C ALA A 82 2.30 0.93 -1.13
N SER A 83 1.14 1.46 -0.74
CA SER A 83 0.50 1.20 0.56
C SER A 83 -0.14 -0.20 0.70
N ALA A 84 -0.24 -1.00 -0.38
CA ALA A 84 -0.78 -2.36 -0.34
C ALA A 84 0.30 -3.45 -0.09
N THR A 85 1.55 -3.04 0.09
CA THR A 85 2.69 -3.95 0.10
C THR A 85 3.00 -4.46 1.51
N THR A 86 2.33 -5.54 1.93
CA THR A 86 2.53 -6.15 3.26
C THR A 86 3.95 -6.67 3.51
N ASN A 87 4.78 -6.84 2.47
CA ASN A 87 6.12 -7.43 2.59
C ASN A 87 7.23 -6.49 2.08
N THR A 88 7.41 -5.32 2.70
CA THR A 88 8.43 -4.34 2.30
C THR A 88 9.83 -4.94 2.13
N LYS A 89 10.23 -5.87 3.01
CA LYS A 89 11.54 -6.55 2.95
C LYS A 89 11.76 -7.32 1.66
N LEU A 90 10.74 -8.02 1.15
CA LEU A 90 10.80 -8.73 -0.13
C LEU A 90 11.15 -7.77 -1.27
N TYR A 91 10.43 -6.67 -1.36
CA TYR A 91 10.61 -5.70 -2.45
C TYR A 91 11.93 -4.97 -2.31
N GLN A 92 12.31 -4.55 -1.10
CA GLN A 92 13.61 -3.93 -0.84
C GLN A 92 14.76 -4.86 -1.27
N PHE A 93 14.69 -6.14 -0.89
CA PHE A 93 15.68 -7.12 -1.32
C PHE A 93 15.74 -7.20 -2.85
N VAL A 94 14.60 -7.34 -3.53
CA VAL A 94 14.59 -7.43 -5.00
C VAL A 94 15.23 -6.18 -5.60
N TYR A 95 14.83 -4.98 -5.15
CA TYR A 95 15.37 -3.70 -5.60
C TYR A 95 16.89 -3.66 -5.49
N ASP A 96 17.44 -4.00 -4.32
CA ASP A 96 18.88 -3.98 -4.08
C ASP A 96 19.66 -4.90 -5.05
N TRP A 97 19.02 -5.98 -5.50
CA TRP A 97 19.65 -6.99 -6.35
C TRP A 97 19.45 -6.77 -7.84
N ILE A 98 18.49 -5.93 -8.27
CA ILE A 98 18.27 -5.61 -9.68
C ILE A 98 19.59 -5.22 -10.36
N GLY A 99 19.80 -5.74 -11.57
CA GLY A 99 21.00 -5.48 -12.38
C GLY A 99 22.20 -6.35 -12.04
N THR A 100 22.19 -7.12 -10.94
CA THR A 100 23.27 -8.06 -10.62
C THR A 100 23.48 -9.04 -11.79
N PRO A 101 24.69 -9.17 -12.37
CA PRO A 101 24.92 -10.04 -13.52
C PRO A 101 24.59 -11.51 -13.23
N TYR A 102 24.22 -12.27 -14.27
CA TYR A 102 24.06 -13.70 -14.12
C TYR A 102 25.41 -14.41 -14.08
N ARG A 103 25.59 -15.32 -13.12
CA ARG A 103 26.72 -16.25 -13.08
C ARG A 103 26.26 -17.58 -12.50
N LEU A 104 26.39 -18.66 -13.27
CA LEU A 104 26.05 -20.01 -12.81
C LEU A 104 26.84 -20.36 -11.53
N GLY A 105 26.15 -20.78 -10.47
CA GLY A 105 26.72 -21.05 -9.14
C GLY A 105 27.14 -19.79 -8.37
N GLY A 106 26.94 -18.60 -8.93
CA GLY A 106 27.24 -17.33 -8.28
C GLY A 106 26.30 -17.05 -7.11
N LYS A 107 26.80 -16.33 -6.11
CA LYS A 107 26.08 -15.99 -4.86
C LYS A 107 26.33 -14.57 -4.37
N THR A 108 26.81 -13.67 -5.23
CA THR A 108 27.21 -12.31 -4.83
C THR A 108 26.71 -11.27 -5.80
N LYS A 109 26.81 -9.99 -5.43
CA LYS A 109 26.50 -8.85 -6.32
C LYS A 109 27.42 -8.75 -7.56
N LYS A 110 28.50 -9.55 -7.63
CA LYS A 110 29.34 -9.68 -8.83
C LYS A 110 28.81 -10.72 -9.82
N GLY A 111 27.83 -11.52 -9.41
CA GLY A 111 27.30 -12.61 -10.21
C GLY A 111 26.46 -13.58 -9.38
N ILE A 112 25.22 -13.83 -9.81
CA ILE A 112 24.30 -14.75 -9.14
C ILE A 112 23.50 -15.59 -10.14
N ASP A 113 23.14 -16.83 -9.78
CA ASP A 113 22.21 -17.63 -10.58
C ASP A 113 20.77 -17.57 -10.07
N CYS A 114 19.82 -18.14 -10.82
CA CYS A 114 18.41 -18.06 -10.50
C CYS A 114 18.06 -18.74 -9.16
N SER A 115 18.65 -19.90 -8.88
CA SER A 115 18.44 -20.63 -7.63
C SER A 115 19.08 -19.94 -6.43
N LYS A 116 20.28 -19.37 -6.61
CA LYS A 116 20.98 -18.65 -5.55
C LYS A 116 20.33 -17.31 -5.27
N PHE A 117 19.75 -16.65 -6.25
CA PHE A 117 18.93 -15.47 -6.03
C PHE A 117 17.70 -15.79 -5.17
N ALA A 118 16.98 -16.87 -5.48
CA ALA A 118 15.85 -17.32 -4.65
C ALA A 118 16.31 -17.74 -3.24
N TYR A 119 17.43 -18.45 -3.13
CA TYR A 119 18.01 -18.85 -1.85
C TYR A 119 18.33 -17.65 -0.96
N GLU A 120 19.08 -16.67 -1.47
CA GLU A 120 19.46 -15.46 -0.72
C GLU A 120 18.26 -14.65 -0.27
N LEU A 121 17.20 -14.60 -1.10
CA LEU A 121 15.95 -13.95 -0.74
C LEU A 121 15.26 -14.67 0.41
N TYR A 122 15.12 -15.99 0.33
CA TYR A 122 14.47 -16.77 1.37
C TYR A 122 15.24 -16.77 2.69
N GLU A 123 16.56 -16.87 2.62
CA GLU A 123 17.43 -16.79 3.78
C GLU A 123 17.31 -15.42 4.46
N LYS A 124 17.40 -14.31 3.71
CA LYS A 124 17.46 -12.96 4.30
C LYS A 124 16.11 -12.34 4.64
N VAL A 125 15.05 -12.70 3.91
CA VAL A 125 13.72 -12.09 4.08
C VAL A 125 12.83 -12.97 4.94
N PHE A 126 12.91 -14.29 4.77
CA PHE A 126 12.03 -15.26 5.41
C PHE A 126 12.74 -16.17 6.43
N ASN A 127 14.04 -15.96 6.67
CA ASN A 127 14.86 -16.79 7.57
C ASN A 127 14.71 -18.30 7.27
N THR A 128 14.60 -18.65 5.98
CA THR A 128 14.37 -20.02 5.52
C THR A 128 15.50 -20.46 4.61
N SER A 129 16.12 -21.59 4.95
CA SER A 129 17.04 -22.26 4.04
C SER A 129 16.29 -23.12 3.03
N ILE A 130 16.64 -23.01 1.75
CA ILE A 130 16.03 -23.78 0.65
C ILE A 130 17.08 -24.47 -0.20
N GLY A 131 16.64 -25.36 -1.10
CA GLY A 131 17.54 -26.12 -1.96
C GLY A 131 18.55 -25.28 -2.77
N ASN A 132 19.72 -25.86 -3.03
CA ASN A 132 20.81 -25.19 -3.76
C ASN A 132 20.62 -25.08 -5.29
N ASN A 133 19.56 -25.67 -5.85
CA ASN A 133 19.24 -25.59 -7.28
C ASN A 133 17.71 -25.61 -7.47
N SER A 134 17.24 -25.15 -8.64
CA SER A 134 15.80 -24.99 -8.92
C SER A 134 14.98 -26.29 -8.82
N ARG A 135 15.58 -27.45 -9.08
CA ARG A 135 14.91 -28.76 -8.95
C ARG A 135 14.73 -29.15 -7.49
N ASN A 136 15.76 -29.00 -6.66
CA ASN A 136 15.69 -29.30 -5.23
C ASN A 136 14.76 -28.32 -4.50
N ILE A 137 14.74 -27.04 -4.91
CA ILE A 137 13.78 -26.09 -4.37
C ILE A 137 12.34 -26.55 -4.68
N TYR A 138 12.08 -27.03 -5.89
CA TYR A 138 10.74 -27.50 -6.25
C TYR A 138 10.27 -28.72 -5.43
N THR A 139 11.17 -29.53 -4.89
CA THR A 139 10.77 -30.66 -4.02
C THR A 139 10.38 -30.21 -2.61
N GLN A 140 10.61 -28.95 -2.25
CA GLN A 140 10.34 -28.38 -0.91
C GLN A 140 9.07 -27.52 -0.88
N VAL A 141 8.44 -27.29 -2.04
CA VAL A 141 7.25 -26.45 -2.17
C VAL A 141 6.00 -27.30 -2.40
N ASP A 142 4.89 -26.83 -1.86
CA ASP A 142 3.56 -27.28 -2.24
C ASP A 142 3.15 -26.58 -3.54
N PRO A 143 2.71 -27.31 -4.58
CA PRO A 143 2.27 -26.73 -5.84
C PRO A 143 1.08 -25.77 -5.67
N ILE A 144 1.15 -24.60 -6.30
CA ILE A 144 0.11 -23.55 -6.25
C ILE A 144 -0.33 -23.18 -7.66
N ASN A 145 -1.65 -23.06 -7.87
CA ASN A 145 -2.18 -22.62 -9.15
C ASN A 145 -1.73 -21.18 -9.44
N LYS A 146 -1.51 -20.86 -10.72
CA LYS A 146 -1.05 -19.54 -11.15
C LYS A 146 -1.91 -18.37 -10.64
N ASN A 147 -3.22 -18.58 -10.47
CA ASN A 147 -4.16 -17.55 -10.00
C ASN A 147 -4.17 -17.39 -8.47
N GLU A 148 -3.56 -18.31 -7.73
CA GLU A 148 -3.49 -18.33 -6.26
C GLU A 148 -2.12 -17.91 -5.73
N LEU A 149 -1.22 -17.52 -6.64
CA LEU A 149 0.11 -17.03 -6.33
C LEU A 149 0.04 -15.73 -5.53
N LYS A 150 0.84 -15.68 -4.47
CA LYS A 150 1.00 -14.54 -3.57
C LYS A 150 2.45 -14.06 -3.58
N PRO A 151 2.73 -12.76 -3.35
CA PRO A 151 4.09 -12.26 -3.25
C PRO A 151 4.94 -13.10 -2.29
N GLY A 152 6.12 -13.51 -2.75
CA GLY A 152 7.01 -14.42 -2.04
C GLY A 152 6.92 -15.88 -2.49
N ASP A 153 5.84 -16.31 -3.18
CA ASP A 153 5.79 -17.64 -3.78
C ASP A 153 6.84 -17.80 -4.90
N LEU A 154 7.18 -19.04 -5.23
CA LEU A 154 8.13 -19.35 -6.29
C LEU A 154 7.42 -19.75 -7.58
N VAL A 155 8.00 -19.34 -8.71
CA VAL A 155 7.58 -19.74 -10.06
C VAL A 155 8.69 -20.51 -10.75
N PHE A 156 8.33 -21.64 -11.36
CA PHE A 156 9.27 -22.59 -11.93
C PHE A 156 9.07 -22.72 -13.43
N PHE A 157 10.17 -22.89 -14.16
CA PHE A 157 10.16 -22.99 -15.62
C PHE A 157 11.01 -24.16 -16.12
N LYS A 158 10.56 -24.71 -17.25
CA LYS A 158 11.25 -25.77 -18.01
C LYS A 158 11.75 -25.19 -19.33
N ILE A 159 12.79 -24.38 -19.26
CA ILE A 159 13.33 -23.69 -20.45
C ILE A 159 14.10 -24.68 -21.30
N ARG A 160 13.56 -25.01 -22.47
CA ARG A 160 14.16 -25.94 -23.47
C ARG A 160 14.63 -27.27 -22.86
N SER A 161 13.92 -27.76 -21.84
CA SER A 161 14.28 -28.96 -21.09
C SER A 161 13.03 -29.71 -20.62
N ARG A 162 13.16 -31.01 -20.34
CA ARG A 162 12.10 -31.82 -19.69
C ARG A 162 12.05 -31.60 -18.18
N SER A 163 13.16 -31.15 -17.59
CA SER A 163 13.30 -30.87 -16.18
C SER A 163 13.23 -29.38 -15.89
N ILE A 164 12.95 -29.02 -14.63
CA ILE A 164 13.02 -27.63 -14.16
C ILE A 164 14.47 -27.14 -14.32
N THR A 165 14.62 -25.99 -14.95
CA THR A 165 15.93 -25.35 -15.21
C THR A 165 16.02 -23.94 -14.66
N HIS A 166 14.89 -23.32 -14.32
CA HIS A 166 14.85 -21.93 -13.90
C HIS A 166 13.79 -21.69 -12.83
N VAL A 167 14.06 -20.75 -11.94
CA VAL A 167 13.17 -20.33 -10.84
C VAL A 167 13.15 -18.81 -10.74
N GLY A 168 12.03 -18.27 -10.28
CA GLY A 168 11.88 -16.86 -9.91
C GLY A 168 10.96 -16.69 -8.70
N VAL A 169 10.99 -15.51 -8.11
CA VAL A 169 10.17 -15.15 -6.94
C VAL A 169 9.02 -14.25 -7.40
N TYR A 170 7.79 -14.68 -7.13
CA TYR A 170 6.58 -13.97 -7.51
C TYR A 170 6.41 -12.70 -6.68
N LEU A 171 6.02 -11.61 -7.34
CA LEU A 171 5.88 -10.28 -6.73
C LEU A 171 4.42 -9.79 -6.73
N GLY A 172 3.47 -10.59 -7.21
CA GLY A 172 2.11 -10.11 -7.48
C GLY A 172 1.95 -9.59 -8.90
N ASP A 173 0.71 -9.28 -9.29
CA ASP A 173 0.35 -8.74 -10.61
C ASP A 173 1.04 -9.45 -11.80
N ARG A 174 1.12 -10.79 -11.71
CA ARG A 174 1.74 -11.63 -12.75
C ARG A 174 3.23 -11.36 -12.96
N LYS A 175 3.89 -10.59 -12.09
CA LYS A 175 5.33 -10.28 -12.16
C LYS A 175 6.15 -11.13 -11.21
N PHE A 176 7.40 -11.33 -11.58
CA PHE A 176 8.34 -12.11 -10.79
C PHE A 176 9.77 -11.61 -11.00
N ALA A 177 10.57 -11.64 -9.94
CA ALA A 177 12.01 -11.36 -9.98
C ALA A 177 12.81 -12.64 -10.21
N HIS A 178 13.84 -12.56 -11.04
CA HIS A 178 14.73 -13.69 -11.30
C HIS A 178 16.08 -13.24 -11.87
N ALA A 179 17.11 -14.07 -11.77
CA ALA A 179 18.38 -13.86 -12.46
C ALA A 179 18.32 -14.40 -13.91
N SER A 180 18.11 -13.52 -14.88
CA SER A 180 18.13 -13.84 -16.32
C SER A 180 19.55 -14.06 -16.84
N THR A 181 19.76 -15.11 -17.63
CA THR A 181 21.08 -15.42 -18.22
C THR A 181 21.64 -14.30 -19.10
N SER A 182 20.79 -13.48 -19.72
CA SER A 182 21.19 -12.40 -20.62
C SER A 182 21.22 -11.01 -19.99
N ARG A 183 20.44 -10.78 -18.92
CA ARG A 183 20.21 -9.43 -18.35
C ARG A 183 20.47 -9.34 -16.86
N GLY A 184 20.93 -10.42 -16.22
CA GLY A 184 21.11 -10.45 -14.77
C GLY A 184 19.77 -10.44 -14.03
N VAL A 185 19.79 -10.03 -12.77
CA VAL A 185 18.60 -9.94 -11.92
C VAL A 185 17.67 -8.86 -12.46
N MET A 186 16.44 -9.25 -12.75
CA MET A 186 15.43 -8.40 -13.36
C MET A 186 14.01 -8.85 -12.98
N ILE A 187 13.03 -8.00 -13.28
CA ILE A 187 11.61 -8.32 -13.15
C ILE A 187 11.04 -8.60 -14.54
N SER A 188 10.33 -9.72 -14.66
CA SER A 188 9.61 -10.10 -15.87
C SER A 188 8.13 -10.31 -15.57
N ASN A 189 7.30 -10.34 -16.61
CA ASN A 189 5.89 -10.67 -16.52
C ASN A 189 5.61 -12.10 -17.04
N LEU A 190 4.81 -12.87 -16.30
CA LEU A 190 4.38 -14.23 -16.64
C LEU A 190 3.55 -14.30 -17.94
N ASP A 191 3.01 -13.18 -18.42
CA ASP A 191 2.27 -13.08 -19.68
C ASP A 191 3.14 -12.86 -20.91
N GLU A 192 4.42 -12.50 -20.73
CA GLU A 192 5.33 -12.43 -21.87
C GLU A 192 5.40 -13.78 -22.58
N ALA A 193 5.35 -13.77 -23.91
CA ALA A 193 5.25 -14.99 -24.71
C ALA A 193 6.34 -16.03 -24.37
N TYR A 194 7.54 -15.56 -24.04
CA TYR A 194 8.65 -16.42 -23.62
C TYR A 194 8.35 -17.14 -22.29
N TRP A 195 7.98 -16.39 -21.25
CA TRP A 195 7.71 -16.97 -19.91
C TRP A 195 6.44 -17.81 -19.91
N LYS A 196 5.40 -17.37 -20.61
CA LYS A 196 4.17 -18.14 -20.78
C LYS A 196 4.41 -19.50 -21.43
N ARG A 197 5.30 -19.57 -22.42
CA ARG A 197 5.68 -20.82 -23.11
C ARG A 197 6.40 -21.81 -22.20
N TYR A 198 7.27 -21.33 -21.31
CA TYR A 198 8.14 -22.20 -20.50
C TYR A 198 7.67 -22.38 -19.05
N TYR A 199 6.60 -21.69 -18.65
CA TYR A 199 6.03 -21.81 -17.31
C TYR A 199 5.64 -23.26 -17.02
N PHE A 200 6.11 -23.77 -15.88
CA PHE A 200 5.79 -25.11 -15.42
C PHE A 200 4.77 -25.06 -14.30
N ASN A 201 5.12 -24.45 -13.15
CA ASN A 201 4.21 -24.37 -12.02
C ASN A 201 4.59 -23.25 -11.04
N GLY A 202 3.65 -22.90 -10.16
CA GLY A 202 3.89 -22.11 -8.96
C GLY A 202 4.11 -23.04 -7.76
N GLY A 203 4.76 -22.54 -6.71
CA GLY A 203 4.88 -23.27 -5.46
C GLY A 203 5.11 -22.36 -4.27
N ARG A 204 4.59 -22.77 -3.12
CA ARG A 204 4.77 -22.10 -1.82
C ARG A 204 5.54 -23.03 -0.91
N MET A 205 6.48 -22.51 -0.12
CA MET A 205 7.24 -23.34 0.81
C MET A 205 6.29 -24.11 1.74
N SER A 206 6.50 -25.42 1.82
CA SER A 206 5.71 -26.30 2.66
C SER A 206 5.97 -26.00 4.14
N LEU A 207 4.94 -26.17 4.98
CA LEU A 207 5.06 -25.94 6.44
C LEU A 207 6.12 -26.85 7.08
N LYS A 208 6.36 -28.03 6.52
CA LYS A 208 7.40 -28.95 6.99
C LYS A 208 8.81 -28.37 6.79
N ALA A 209 9.07 -27.78 5.62
CA ALA A 209 10.35 -27.14 5.33
C ALA A 209 10.60 -25.86 6.16
N GLN A 210 9.53 -25.23 6.65
CA GLN A 210 9.63 -24.08 7.55
C GLN A 210 9.98 -24.52 8.99
N ASN A 211 9.39 -25.63 9.45
CA ASN A 211 9.58 -26.13 10.82
C ASN A 211 10.93 -26.83 11.04
N GLU A 212 11.49 -27.51 10.04
CA GLU A 212 12.83 -28.12 10.12
C GLU A 212 13.93 -27.07 10.40
N ASN A 213 13.78 -25.86 9.82
CA ASN A 213 14.70 -24.75 10.06
C ASN A 213 14.50 -24.10 11.45
N ALA A 214 13.29 -24.13 12.01
CA ALA A 214 13.00 -23.57 13.33
C ALA A 214 13.51 -24.47 14.47
N SER A 215 13.50 -25.80 14.30
CA SER A 215 14.03 -26.74 15.30
C SER A 215 15.55 -26.71 15.44
N GLU A 216 16.29 -26.32 14.40
CA GLU A 216 17.75 -26.20 14.45
C GLU A 216 18.20 -24.98 15.27
N GLU A 217 17.36 -23.94 15.40
CA GLU A 217 17.67 -22.76 16.23
C GLU A 217 17.44 -23.01 17.74
N GLU A 218 16.51 -23.88 18.14
CA GLU A 218 16.27 -24.23 19.55
C GLU A 218 17.37 -25.15 20.13
N ASP A 219 17.94 -26.06 19.34
CA ASP A 219 19.02 -26.94 19.80
C ASP A 219 20.35 -26.19 20.06
N VAL A 220 20.59 -25.06 19.39
CA VAL A 220 21.79 -24.23 19.59
C VAL A 220 21.70 -23.39 20.87
N LEU A 221 20.49 -23.09 21.35
CA LEU A 221 20.26 -22.31 22.57
C LEU A 221 20.31 -23.15 23.85
N HIS A 222 20.36 -24.49 23.74
CA HIS A 222 20.46 -25.41 24.87
C HIS A 222 21.87 -25.95 25.15
N LEU A 223 22.90 -25.46 24.44
CA LEU A 223 24.29 -25.87 24.60
C LEU A 223 25.27 -24.76 25.03
N ASN A 224 24.78 -23.57 25.43
CA ASN A 224 25.61 -22.49 25.99
C ASN A 224 25.22 -22.15 27.43
#